data_AF-A0A3D1PJW4-F1
#
_entry.id   AF-A0A3D1PJW4-F1
#
_cell.length_a   1.000
_cell.length_b   1.000
_cell.length_c   1.000
_cell.angle_alpha   90.00
_cell.angle_beta   90.00
_cell.angle_gamma   90.00
#
_symmetry.space_group_name_H-M   'P 1'
#
loop_
_entity.id
_entity.type
_entity.pdbx_description
1 polymer ?
#
loop_
_entity_poly.entity_id
_entity_poly.type
_entity_poly.pdbx_seq_one_letter_code
_entity_poly.pdbx_strand_id
1 'polypeptide(L)'
;MDKINEIIKIYDKMYIKQIKKILKVLEEQDNMVNSCKNNLYASGELLISIMKMIETNHVNVALPCLRNVYEMLLKAIILEDNQDMMESYNKIIKDIEKDRMSEVRKYVSKNFNKYFSIIEKDEIFENTLGEGILTYIYKCLCRYSHATKVSEFVYLIEKEDDLKGLFNLYLSLFLVYQIVLLYIDAVCTKLNLEKLNNEIFLVSGIIFLNTINVLTILKSKIEDIKEYSKKILGEPDDLFKIRIEEEKELSTFFIEGIKTEIESINVQKEIVDNYCKIFFKKYFTQKQLEKIDKIIKSIKKGERT
;
A
#
# COMPACT_ATOMS: atom_id res chain seq x y z
N MET A 1 14.68 9.76 -14.44
CA MET A 1 13.30 9.34 -14.15
C MET A 1 12.85 8.04 -14.79
N ASP A 2 13.13 7.79 -16.07
CA ASP A 2 12.67 6.55 -16.75
C ASP A 2 12.98 5.29 -15.95
N LYS A 3 14.13 5.30 -15.29
CA LYS A 3 14.58 4.23 -14.40
C LYS A 3 13.69 4.01 -13.16
N ILE A 4 13.13 5.07 -12.55
CA ILE A 4 12.19 4.95 -11.43
C ILE A 4 10.87 4.35 -11.92
N ASN A 5 10.36 4.85 -13.05
CA ASN A 5 9.16 4.31 -13.68
C ASN A 5 9.33 2.83 -14.07
N GLU A 6 10.53 2.41 -14.45
CA GLU A 6 10.82 0.99 -14.69
C GLU A 6 10.74 0.13 -13.41
N ILE A 7 11.15 0.64 -12.26
CA ILE A 7 10.99 -0.06 -10.98
C ILE A 7 9.50 -0.23 -10.66
N ILE A 8 8.71 0.86 -10.75
CA ILE A 8 7.26 0.84 -10.53
C ILE A 8 6.61 -0.21 -11.45
N LYS A 9 6.92 -0.17 -12.75
CA LYS A 9 6.40 -1.14 -13.73
C LYS A 9 6.73 -2.59 -13.40
N ILE A 10 7.90 -2.86 -12.81
CA ILE A 10 8.27 -4.23 -12.42
C ILE A 10 7.43 -4.69 -11.22
N TYR A 11 7.23 -3.82 -10.23
CA TYR A 11 6.42 -4.10 -9.05
C TYR A 11 4.92 -4.20 -9.36
N ASP A 12 4.38 -3.28 -10.16
CA ASP A 12 2.99 -3.27 -10.58
C ASP A 12 2.64 -4.56 -11.35
N LYS A 13 3.51 -5.00 -12.26
CA LYS A 13 3.33 -6.29 -12.95
C LYS A 13 3.26 -7.47 -11.99
N MET A 14 4.02 -7.45 -10.90
CA MET A 14 3.96 -8.49 -9.89
C MET A 14 2.60 -8.48 -9.19
N TYR A 15 2.16 -7.33 -8.66
CA TYR A 15 0.88 -7.20 -7.98
C TYR A 15 -0.29 -7.50 -8.90
N ILE A 16 -0.33 -6.94 -10.12
CA ILE A 16 -1.36 -7.23 -11.12
C ILE A 16 -1.46 -8.73 -11.38
N LYS A 17 -0.32 -9.43 -11.51
CA LYS A 17 -0.32 -10.89 -11.71
C LYS A 17 -0.93 -11.62 -10.51
N GLN A 18 -0.67 -11.19 -9.28
CA GLN A 18 -1.27 -11.81 -8.10
C GLN A 18 -2.77 -11.49 -7.99
N ILE A 19 -3.16 -10.23 -8.18
CA ILE A 19 -4.58 -9.84 -8.16
C ILE A 19 -5.36 -10.63 -9.20
N LYS A 20 -4.86 -10.77 -10.44
CA LYS A 20 -5.51 -11.60 -11.47
C LYS A 20 -5.68 -13.07 -11.07
N LYS A 21 -4.73 -13.64 -10.33
CA LYS A 21 -4.89 -15.01 -9.80
C LYS A 21 -5.97 -15.07 -8.74
N ILE A 22 -5.99 -14.07 -7.85
CA ILE A 22 -7.02 -13.96 -6.80
C ILE A 22 -8.41 -13.82 -7.43
N LEU A 23 -8.57 -13.00 -8.46
CA LEU A 23 -9.84 -12.80 -9.16
C LEU A 23 -10.39 -14.11 -9.74
N LYS A 24 -9.52 -14.96 -10.32
CA LYS A 24 -9.92 -16.30 -10.79
C LYS A 24 -10.37 -17.20 -9.64
N VAL A 25 -9.65 -17.18 -8.52
CA VAL A 25 -10.06 -17.94 -7.32
C VAL A 25 -11.43 -17.46 -6.87
N LEU A 26 -11.66 -16.14 -6.77
CA LEU A 26 -12.95 -15.56 -6.38
C LEU A 26 -14.07 -15.98 -7.33
N GLU A 27 -13.85 -15.97 -8.65
CA GLU A 27 -14.84 -16.45 -9.65
C GLU A 27 -15.32 -17.87 -9.34
N GLU A 28 -14.40 -18.75 -8.97
CA GLU A 28 -14.65 -20.17 -8.66
C GLU A 28 -15.25 -20.42 -7.25
N GLN A 29 -15.39 -19.38 -6.41
CA GLN A 29 -15.98 -19.54 -5.07
C GLN A 29 -17.51 -19.42 -5.09
N ASP A 30 -18.19 -20.55 -4.94
CA ASP A 30 -19.66 -20.61 -4.90
C ASP A 30 -20.25 -20.41 -3.49
N ASN A 31 -19.45 -20.62 -2.44
CA ASN A 31 -19.90 -20.55 -1.05
C ASN A 31 -19.72 -19.16 -0.40
N MET A 32 -19.22 -18.19 -1.15
CA MET A 32 -19.06 -16.82 -0.68
C MET A 32 -20.33 -16.02 -0.97
N VAL A 33 -20.80 -15.23 -0.01
CA VAL A 33 -21.94 -14.35 -0.20
C VAL A 33 -21.66 -13.37 -1.35
N ASN A 34 -22.64 -13.23 -2.25
CA ASN A 34 -22.48 -12.51 -3.52
C ASN A 34 -22.03 -11.05 -3.33
N SER A 35 -22.48 -10.37 -2.28
CA SER A 35 -22.08 -8.99 -1.98
C SER A 35 -20.58 -8.89 -1.68
N CYS A 36 -20.02 -9.75 -0.84
CA CYS A 36 -18.59 -9.79 -0.56
C CYS A 36 -17.80 -10.15 -1.80
N LYS A 37 -18.19 -11.23 -2.50
CA LYS A 37 -17.53 -11.66 -3.74
C LYS A 37 -17.47 -10.53 -4.77
N ASN A 38 -18.58 -9.84 -5.02
CA ASN A 38 -18.65 -8.74 -5.99
C ASN A 38 -17.79 -7.55 -5.56
N ASN A 39 -17.80 -7.16 -4.28
CA ASN A 39 -16.98 -6.06 -3.79
C ASN A 39 -15.48 -6.39 -3.85
N LEU A 40 -15.08 -7.61 -3.47
CA LEU A 40 -13.68 -8.05 -3.58
C LEU A 40 -13.24 -8.10 -5.05
N TYR A 41 -14.07 -8.66 -5.93
CA TYR A 41 -13.75 -8.76 -7.35
C TYR A 41 -13.61 -7.38 -7.99
N ALA A 42 -14.59 -6.49 -7.79
CA ALA A 42 -14.55 -5.12 -8.31
C ALA A 42 -13.36 -4.32 -7.75
N SER A 43 -13.00 -4.52 -6.48
CA SER A 43 -11.81 -3.91 -5.88
C SER A 43 -10.53 -4.35 -6.57
N GLY A 44 -10.38 -5.64 -6.86
CA GLY A 44 -9.21 -6.16 -7.57
C GLY A 44 -9.07 -5.61 -9.00
N GLU A 45 -10.15 -5.58 -9.78
CA GLU A 45 -10.15 -5.00 -11.13
C GLU A 45 -9.83 -3.50 -11.11
N LEU A 46 -10.37 -2.77 -10.15
CA LEU A 46 -10.10 -1.34 -10.01
C LEU A 46 -8.65 -1.09 -9.58
N LEU A 47 -8.07 -1.89 -8.68
CA LEU A 47 -6.64 -1.82 -8.32
C LEU A 47 -5.72 -2.04 -9.52
N ILE A 48 -6.04 -3.00 -10.39
CA ILE A 48 -5.29 -3.22 -11.64
C ILE A 48 -5.35 -1.98 -12.53
N SER A 49 -6.52 -1.36 -12.64
CA SER A 49 -6.72 -0.15 -13.43
C SER A 49 -5.95 1.04 -12.86
N ILE A 50 -5.98 1.22 -11.54
CA ILE A 50 -5.24 2.27 -10.83
C ILE A 50 -3.73 2.15 -11.06
N MET A 51 -3.14 0.95 -10.89
CA MET A 51 -1.70 0.76 -11.13
C MET A 51 -1.31 1.15 -12.56
N LYS A 52 -2.11 0.75 -13.56
CA LYS A 52 -1.89 1.16 -14.95
C LYS A 52 -2.02 2.67 -15.15
N MET A 53 -2.97 3.33 -14.49
CA MET A 53 -3.12 4.79 -14.55
C MET A 53 -1.91 5.52 -13.96
N ILE A 54 -1.34 5.02 -12.85
CA ILE A 54 -0.08 5.55 -12.30
C ILE A 54 1.06 5.36 -13.29
N GLU A 55 1.19 4.17 -13.91
CA GLU A 55 2.21 3.93 -14.95
C GLU A 55 2.09 4.90 -16.15
N THR A 56 0.88 5.34 -16.49
CA THR A 56 0.62 6.30 -17.57
C THR A 56 0.53 7.76 -17.11
N ASN A 57 0.85 8.05 -15.84
CA ASN A 57 0.80 9.39 -15.23
C ASN A 57 -0.59 10.02 -15.30
N HIS A 58 -1.60 9.28 -14.87
CA HIS A 58 -2.97 9.75 -14.71
C HIS A 58 -3.33 9.71 -13.22
N VAL A 59 -2.44 10.28 -12.40
CA VAL A 59 -2.52 10.22 -10.93
C VAL A 59 -3.79 10.90 -10.41
N ASN A 60 -4.15 12.03 -11.01
CA ASN A 60 -5.38 12.77 -10.69
C ASN A 60 -6.67 11.91 -10.84
N VAL A 61 -6.67 10.92 -11.74
CA VAL A 61 -7.79 9.97 -11.90
C VAL A 61 -7.61 8.77 -10.96
N ALA A 62 -6.37 8.30 -10.79
CA ALA A 62 -6.06 7.16 -9.94
C ALA A 62 -6.42 7.39 -8.45
N LEU A 63 -6.15 8.59 -7.93
CA LEU A 63 -6.39 8.93 -6.51
C LEU A 63 -7.87 8.81 -6.11
N PRO A 64 -8.85 9.42 -6.82
CA PRO A 64 -10.26 9.18 -6.55
C PRO A 64 -10.66 7.70 -6.63
N CYS A 65 -10.09 6.92 -7.54
CA CYS A 65 -10.41 5.50 -7.67
C CYS A 65 -9.96 4.67 -6.44
N LEU A 66 -8.86 5.04 -5.78
CA LEU A 66 -8.41 4.38 -4.54
C LEU A 66 -9.43 4.48 -3.41
N ARG A 67 -10.20 5.57 -3.36
CA ARG A 67 -11.32 5.74 -2.43
C ARG A 67 -12.34 4.63 -2.61
N ASN A 68 -12.75 4.42 -3.85
CA ASN A 68 -13.78 3.44 -4.19
C ASN A 68 -13.30 2.03 -3.86
N VAL A 69 -12.03 1.72 -4.12
CA VAL A 69 -11.42 0.45 -3.68
C VAL A 69 -11.57 0.31 -2.17
N TYR A 70 -11.13 1.29 -1.40
CA TYR A 70 -11.21 1.25 0.05
C TYR A 70 -12.64 1.02 0.55
N GLU A 71 -13.62 1.78 0.05
CA GLU A 71 -15.02 1.62 0.42
C GLU A 71 -15.56 0.22 0.08
N MET A 72 -15.20 -0.34 -1.08
CA MET A 72 -15.59 -1.70 -1.47
C MET A 72 -14.94 -2.77 -0.58
N LEU A 73 -13.66 -2.62 -0.20
CA LEU A 73 -13.00 -3.54 0.72
C LEU A 73 -13.67 -3.55 2.10
N LEU A 74 -13.98 -2.37 2.63
CA LEU A 74 -14.74 -2.28 3.88
C LEU A 74 -16.11 -2.95 3.74
N LYS A 75 -16.82 -2.72 2.62
CA LYS A 75 -18.10 -3.38 2.33
C LYS A 75 -17.97 -4.91 2.33
N ALA A 76 -16.93 -5.44 1.71
CA ALA A 76 -16.70 -6.88 1.65
C ALA A 76 -16.39 -7.52 3.02
N ILE A 77 -15.82 -6.76 3.95
CA ILE A 77 -15.25 -7.32 5.18
C ILE A 77 -16.13 -7.05 6.39
N ILE A 78 -16.66 -5.83 6.51
CA ILE A 78 -17.46 -5.37 7.66
C ILE A 78 -18.94 -5.71 7.50
N LEU A 79 -19.46 -5.59 6.28
CA LEU A 79 -20.89 -5.34 6.09
C LEU A 79 -21.75 -6.59 5.87
N GLU A 80 -21.18 -7.79 5.93
CA GLU A 80 -22.02 -8.98 5.74
C GLU A 80 -22.79 -9.41 6.98
N ASP A 81 -22.33 -9.13 8.20
CA ASP A 81 -22.95 -9.71 9.40
C ASP A 81 -23.04 -8.76 10.62
N ASN A 82 -22.81 -7.45 10.46
CA ASN A 82 -22.90 -6.50 11.59
C ASN A 82 -23.65 -5.21 11.22
N GLN A 83 -24.96 -5.22 11.49
CA GLN A 83 -25.85 -4.08 11.22
C GLN A 83 -25.45 -2.82 12.00
N ASP A 84 -25.02 -2.94 13.25
CA ASP A 84 -24.63 -1.79 14.08
C ASP A 84 -23.40 -1.06 13.52
N MET A 85 -22.46 -1.84 12.97
CA MET A 85 -21.29 -1.33 12.26
C MET A 85 -21.66 -0.69 10.93
N MET A 86 -22.61 -1.27 10.19
CA MET A 86 -23.13 -0.69 8.96
C MET A 86 -23.84 0.65 9.21
N GLU A 87 -24.64 0.75 10.27
CA GLU A 87 -25.28 1.99 10.67
C GLU A 87 -24.28 3.06 11.12
N SER A 88 -23.28 2.68 11.91
CA SER A 88 -22.22 3.59 12.37
C SER A 88 -21.41 4.11 11.17
N TYR A 89 -21.04 3.23 10.23
CA TYR A 89 -20.36 3.61 8.99
C TYR A 89 -21.21 4.52 8.09
N ASN A 90 -22.49 4.24 7.93
CA ASN A 90 -23.40 5.08 7.16
C ASN A 90 -23.59 6.48 7.78
N LYS A 91 -23.58 6.58 9.11
CA LYS A 91 -23.59 7.87 9.84
C LYS A 91 -22.29 8.65 9.60
N ILE A 92 -21.15 7.97 9.48
CA ILE A 92 -19.85 8.57 9.16
C ILE A 92 -19.79 9.06 7.70
N ILE A 93 -20.23 8.27 6.72
CA ILE A 93 -20.30 8.72 5.31
C ILE A 93 -21.18 9.96 5.15
N LYS A 94 -22.26 10.03 5.94
CA LYS A 94 -23.22 11.15 5.91
C LYS A 94 -22.81 12.33 6.80
N ASP A 95 -21.60 12.30 7.38
CA ASP A 95 -21.00 13.35 8.22
C ASP A 95 -21.82 13.69 9.48
N ILE A 96 -22.48 12.68 10.08
CA ILE A 96 -23.41 12.86 11.21
C ILE A 96 -22.69 12.77 12.57
N GLU A 97 -21.63 11.95 12.71
CA GLU A 97 -20.86 11.82 13.96
C GLU A 97 -19.37 11.53 13.67
N LYS A 98 -18.46 12.40 14.14
CA LYS A 98 -16.99 12.22 14.02
C LYS A 98 -16.41 11.17 14.99
N ASP A 99 -17.13 10.82 16.05
CA ASP A 99 -16.59 10.16 17.25
C ASP A 99 -16.47 8.62 17.17
N ARG A 100 -17.07 7.97 16.17
CA ARG A 100 -17.15 6.49 16.10
C ARG A 100 -16.13 5.81 15.20
N MET A 101 -15.19 6.55 14.60
CA MET A 101 -14.15 5.95 13.75
C MET A 101 -13.30 4.94 14.51
N SER A 102 -13.01 5.17 15.79
CA SER A 102 -12.22 4.27 16.62
C SER A 102 -12.90 2.89 16.82
N GLU A 103 -14.23 2.86 16.94
CA GLU A 103 -15.01 1.62 17.06
C GLU A 103 -15.01 0.84 15.74
N VAL A 104 -15.19 1.56 14.62
CA VAL A 104 -15.12 0.97 13.29
C VAL A 104 -13.74 0.38 13.04
N ARG A 105 -12.66 1.15 13.31
CA ARG A 105 -11.27 0.68 13.22
C ARG A 105 -10.99 -0.55 14.07
N LYS A 106 -11.45 -0.57 15.33
CA LYS A 106 -11.27 -1.70 16.25
C LYS A 106 -11.98 -2.96 15.76
N TYR A 107 -13.22 -2.83 15.29
CA TYR A 107 -13.96 -3.97 14.75
C TYR A 107 -13.32 -4.51 13.48
N VAL A 108 -12.96 -3.62 12.55
CA VAL A 108 -12.31 -4.03 11.31
C VAL A 108 -10.98 -4.73 11.62
N SER A 109 -10.17 -4.18 12.52
CA SER A 109 -8.90 -4.80 12.95
C SER A 109 -9.05 -6.21 13.49
N LYS A 110 -10.20 -6.55 14.10
CA LYS A 110 -10.48 -7.91 14.60
C LYS A 110 -10.86 -8.90 13.49
N ASN A 111 -11.27 -8.41 12.32
CA ASN A 111 -11.78 -9.20 11.20
C ASN A 111 -10.76 -9.35 10.06
N PHE A 112 -9.51 -8.98 10.30
CA PHE A 112 -8.40 -9.15 9.37
C PHE A 112 -7.31 -9.96 10.04
N ASN A 113 -6.64 -10.81 9.26
CA ASN A 113 -5.63 -11.71 9.81
C ASN A 113 -4.35 -10.99 10.24
N LYS A 114 -3.83 -10.02 9.46
CA LYS A 114 -2.51 -9.43 9.76
C LYS A 114 -2.38 -7.93 9.43
N TYR A 115 -2.59 -7.54 8.18
CA TYR A 115 -2.18 -6.25 7.62
C TYR A 115 -2.99 -5.06 8.13
N PHE A 116 -4.30 -5.23 8.28
CA PHE A 116 -5.16 -4.15 8.75
C PHE A 116 -4.79 -3.66 10.15
N SER A 117 -4.51 -4.60 11.06
CA SER A 117 -4.19 -4.29 12.45
C SER A 117 -2.92 -3.45 12.59
N ILE A 118 -1.98 -3.62 11.65
CA ILE A 118 -0.71 -2.90 11.57
C ILE A 118 -0.93 -1.49 11.02
N ILE A 119 -1.73 -1.37 9.95
CA ILE A 119 -1.98 -0.08 9.30
C ILE A 119 -2.87 0.84 10.14
N GLU A 120 -3.81 0.29 10.90
CA GLU A 120 -4.79 1.09 11.65
C GLU A 120 -4.44 1.33 13.11
N LYS A 121 -3.45 0.59 13.63
CA LYS A 121 -2.84 0.84 14.94
C LYS A 121 -1.41 1.37 14.80
N ASP A 122 -1.11 2.01 13.68
CA ASP A 122 0.10 2.80 13.56
C ASP A 122 -0.01 3.93 14.61
N GLU A 123 0.61 3.71 15.77
CA GLU A 123 0.52 4.58 16.94
C GLU A 123 1.01 5.99 16.58
N ILE A 124 1.88 6.11 15.58
CA ILE A 124 2.40 7.40 15.16
C ILE A 124 1.44 8.15 14.26
N PHE A 125 0.78 7.47 13.33
CA PHE A 125 -0.33 8.07 12.59
C PHE A 125 -1.42 8.53 13.56
N GLU A 126 -1.75 7.69 14.54
CA GLU A 126 -2.74 8.05 15.56
C GLU A 126 -2.26 9.21 16.43
N ASN A 127 -0.98 9.26 16.84
CA ASN A 127 -0.42 10.35 17.64
C ASN A 127 -0.23 11.66 16.86
N THR A 128 0.06 11.59 15.55
CA THR A 128 0.36 12.75 14.71
C THR A 128 -0.89 13.35 14.09
N LEU A 129 -1.82 12.51 13.64
CA LEU A 129 -3.03 12.92 12.93
C LEU A 129 -4.32 12.69 13.74
N GLY A 130 -4.23 12.06 14.91
CA GLY A 130 -5.38 11.64 15.71
C GLY A 130 -6.12 10.42 15.13
N GLU A 131 -5.55 9.78 14.09
CA GLU A 131 -6.28 8.88 13.20
C GLU A 131 -5.38 7.81 12.55
N GLY A 132 -5.90 6.60 12.35
CA GLY A 132 -5.18 5.54 11.63
C GLY A 132 -5.11 5.76 10.11
N ILE A 133 -4.18 5.07 9.43
CA ILE A 133 -3.87 5.31 8.00
C ILE A 133 -5.11 5.17 7.11
N LEU A 134 -6.03 4.24 7.38
CA LEU A 134 -7.20 4.11 6.50
C LEU A 134 -8.25 5.19 6.79
N THR A 135 -8.30 5.67 8.04
CA THR A 135 -9.07 6.87 8.37
C THR A 135 -8.50 8.08 7.64
N TYR A 136 -7.18 8.22 7.58
CA TYR A 136 -6.52 9.28 6.80
C TYR A 136 -6.80 9.15 5.30
N ILE A 137 -6.65 7.95 4.71
CA ILE A 137 -6.99 7.68 3.31
C ILE A 137 -8.46 8.05 3.05
N TYR A 138 -9.37 7.67 3.94
CA TYR A 138 -10.77 8.05 3.85
C TYR A 138 -10.97 9.57 3.94
N LYS A 139 -10.36 10.28 4.91
CA LYS A 139 -10.55 11.74 5.06
C LYS A 139 -9.91 12.54 3.93
N CYS A 140 -8.75 12.12 3.43
CA CYS A 140 -8.07 12.74 2.30
C CYS A 140 -8.82 12.53 0.98
N LEU A 141 -9.46 11.36 0.79
CA LEU A 141 -10.13 11.03 -0.45
C LEU A 141 -11.64 11.36 -0.46
N CYS A 142 -12.29 11.44 0.70
CA CYS A 142 -13.73 11.71 0.83
C CYS A 142 -14.09 13.17 1.07
N ARG A 143 -13.14 14.03 1.49
CA ARG A 143 -13.39 15.48 1.62
C ARG A 143 -13.23 16.20 0.29
N TYR A 144 -14.37 16.59 -0.31
CA TYR A 144 -14.45 17.40 -1.52
C TYR A 144 -13.58 18.67 -1.49
N SER A 145 -13.44 19.32 -0.32
CA SER A 145 -12.64 20.54 -0.15
C SER A 145 -11.13 20.32 -0.33
N HIS A 146 -10.64 19.09 -0.11
CA HIS A 146 -9.24 18.73 -0.30
C HIS A 146 -8.98 18.17 -1.71
N ALA A 147 -9.98 17.57 -2.36
CA ALA A 147 -9.84 16.99 -3.69
C ALA A 147 -9.31 18.02 -4.73
N THR A 148 -9.78 19.27 -4.68
CA THR A 148 -9.31 20.34 -5.57
C THR A 148 -7.85 20.71 -5.30
N LYS A 149 -7.43 20.86 -4.03
CA LYS A 149 -6.05 21.18 -3.66
C LYS A 149 -5.08 20.04 -3.95
N VAL A 150 -5.50 18.80 -3.70
CA VAL A 150 -4.73 17.59 -4.04
C VAL A 150 -4.57 17.48 -5.56
N SER A 151 -5.63 17.77 -6.32
CA SER A 151 -5.55 17.78 -7.79
C SER A 151 -4.60 18.86 -8.32
N GLU A 152 -4.62 20.06 -7.71
CA GLU A 152 -3.71 21.16 -8.04
C GLU A 152 -2.25 20.82 -7.72
N PHE A 153 -1.99 20.24 -6.54
CA PHE A 153 -0.66 19.75 -6.16
C PHE A 153 -0.13 18.69 -7.12
N VAL A 154 -0.95 17.66 -7.42
CA VAL A 154 -0.60 16.60 -8.38
C VAL A 154 -0.27 17.20 -9.74
N TYR A 155 -1.10 18.13 -10.23
CA TYR A 155 -0.90 18.78 -11.53
C TYR A 155 0.43 19.54 -11.61
N LEU A 156 0.81 20.26 -10.54
CA LEU A 156 2.04 21.03 -10.49
C LEU A 156 3.27 20.11 -10.44
N ILE A 157 3.21 19.02 -9.66
CA ILE A 157 4.30 18.04 -9.63
C ILE A 157 4.42 17.27 -10.95
N GLU A 158 3.31 16.91 -11.60
CA GLU A 158 3.34 16.17 -12.87
C GLU A 158 3.89 17.01 -14.05
N LYS A 159 3.97 18.34 -13.90
CA LYS A 159 4.63 19.26 -14.83
C LYS A 159 6.14 19.33 -14.65
N GLU A 160 6.61 19.16 -13.42
CA GLU A 160 8.02 19.08 -13.12
C GLU A 160 8.49 17.67 -13.45
N ASP A 161 9.05 17.50 -14.65
CA ASP A 161 9.53 16.20 -15.12
C ASP A 161 10.32 15.55 -13.99
N ASP A 162 11.41 16.14 -13.48
CA ASP A 162 12.29 15.48 -12.51
C ASP A 162 11.64 14.99 -11.21
N LEU A 163 10.52 15.60 -10.79
CA LEU A 163 9.79 15.24 -9.58
C LEU A 163 8.67 14.23 -9.84
N LYS A 164 8.13 14.19 -11.05
CA LYS A 164 7.02 13.33 -11.45
C LYS A 164 7.25 11.85 -11.16
N GLY A 165 8.38 11.31 -11.62
CA GLY A 165 8.70 9.89 -11.39
C GLY A 165 8.90 9.56 -9.92
N LEU A 166 9.47 10.50 -9.16
CA LEU A 166 9.69 10.36 -7.71
C LEU A 166 8.36 10.40 -6.95
N PHE A 167 7.46 11.29 -7.36
CA PHE A 167 6.11 11.40 -6.81
C PHE A 167 5.26 10.17 -7.09
N ASN A 168 5.31 9.62 -8.30
CA ASN A 168 4.64 8.36 -8.61
C ASN A 168 5.18 7.21 -7.75
N LEU A 169 6.50 7.13 -7.56
CA LEU A 169 7.11 6.12 -6.70
C LEU A 169 6.62 6.24 -5.26
N TYR A 170 6.56 7.47 -4.76
CA TYR A 170 6.04 7.80 -3.43
C TYR A 170 4.58 7.37 -3.28
N LEU A 171 3.71 7.77 -4.20
CA LEU A 171 2.29 7.42 -4.18
C LEU A 171 2.07 5.91 -4.28
N SER A 172 2.81 5.23 -5.18
CA SER A 172 2.72 3.79 -5.29
C SER A 172 3.09 3.10 -3.99
N LEU A 173 4.20 3.51 -3.36
CA LEU A 173 4.70 2.90 -2.14
C LEU A 173 3.77 3.11 -0.93
N PHE A 174 3.40 4.36 -0.67
CA PHE A 174 2.75 4.75 0.59
C PHE A 174 1.23 4.72 0.55
N LEU A 175 0.65 4.57 -0.64
CA LEU A 175 -0.80 4.57 -0.82
C LEU A 175 -1.28 3.36 -1.64
N VAL A 176 -0.83 3.20 -2.88
CA VAL A 176 -1.36 2.15 -3.78
C VAL A 176 -1.05 0.76 -3.25
N TYR A 177 0.22 0.46 -2.95
CA TYR A 177 0.64 -0.86 -2.48
C TYR A 177 0.08 -1.19 -1.10
N GLN A 178 -0.18 -0.18 -0.27
CA GLN A 178 -0.84 -0.34 1.02
C GLN A 178 -2.28 -0.83 0.85
N ILE A 179 -3.02 -0.23 -0.09
CA ILE A 179 -4.40 -0.66 -0.41
C ILE A 179 -4.41 -2.03 -1.12
N VAL A 180 -3.38 -2.34 -1.93
CA VAL A 180 -3.22 -3.68 -2.52
C VAL A 180 -3.04 -4.74 -1.43
N LEU A 181 -2.21 -4.46 -0.42
CA LEU A 181 -1.98 -5.38 0.69
C LEU A 181 -3.21 -5.54 1.57
N LEU A 182 -3.94 -4.45 1.82
CA LEU A 182 -5.26 -4.48 2.44
C LEU A 182 -6.22 -5.40 1.68
N TYR A 183 -6.31 -5.27 0.35
CA TYR A 183 -7.13 -6.14 -0.48
C TYR A 183 -6.71 -7.62 -0.37
N ILE A 184 -5.41 -7.90 -0.39
CA ILE A 184 -4.89 -9.27 -0.29
C ILE A 184 -5.22 -9.86 1.08
N ASP A 185 -5.03 -9.11 2.16
CA ASP A 185 -5.35 -9.56 3.52
C ASP A 185 -6.86 -9.84 3.67
N ALA A 186 -7.70 -8.97 3.09
CA ALA A 186 -9.15 -9.15 3.04
C ALA A 186 -9.55 -10.47 2.37
N VAL A 187 -9.04 -10.71 1.16
CA VAL A 187 -9.35 -11.92 0.40
C VAL A 187 -8.80 -13.15 1.11
N CYS A 188 -7.55 -13.10 1.58
CA CYS A 188 -6.94 -14.22 2.26
C CYS A 188 -7.66 -14.57 3.57
N THR A 189 -8.18 -13.57 4.29
CA THR A 189 -9.00 -13.81 5.48
C THR A 189 -10.31 -14.50 5.12
N LYS A 190 -11.03 -14.01 4.09
CA LYS A 190 -12.30 -14.61 3.67
C LYS A 190 -12.17 -16.01 3.05
N LEU A 191 -11.04 -16.31 2.43
CA LEU A 191 -10.77 -17.58 1.76
C LEU A 191 -9.85 -18.53 2.57
N ASN A 192 -9.47 -18.16 3.80
CA ASN A 192 -8.51 -18.89 4.62
C ASN A 192 -7.19 -19.21 3.88
N LEU A 193 -6.66 -18.25 3.10
CA LEU A 193 -5.43 -18.38 2.32
C LEU A 193 -4.20 -17.83 3.07
N GLU A 194 -4.01 -18.26 4.32
CA GLU A 194 -2.95 -17.72 5.20
C GLU A 194 -1.54 -17.81 4.60
N LYS A 195 -1.24 -18.92 3.90
CA LYS A 195 0.05 -19.09 3.22
C LYS A 195 0.29 -18.03 2.16
N LEU A 196 -0.72 -17.73 1.33
CA LEU A 196 -0.62 -16.70 0.29
C LEU A 196 -0.41 -15.32 0.92
N ASN A 197 -1.12 -15.04 2.01
CA ASN A 197 -1.01 -13.78 2.73
C ASN A 197 0.43 -13.54 3.22
N ASN A 198 1.02 -14.53 3.90
CA ASN A 198 2.40 -14.46 4.40
C ASN A 198 3.41 -14.28 3.28
N GLU A 199 3.25 -15.03 2.18
CA GLU A 199 4.16 -14.96 1.03
C GLU A 199 4.15 -13.58 0.37
N ILE A 200 2.97 -12.99 0.12
CA ILE A 200 2.90 -11.69 -0.52
C ILE A 200 3.39 -10.59 0.41
N PHE A 201 3.00 -10.63 1.69
CA PHE A 201 3.46 -9.67 2.68
C PHE A 201 5.01 -9.60 2.75
N LEU A 202 5.68 -10.76 2.74
CA LEU A 202 7.13 -10.86 2.68
C LEU A 202 7.75 -10.17 1.45
N VAL A 203 7.20 -10.47 0.28
CA VAL A 203 7.67 -9.89 -0.98
C VAL A 203 7.47 -8.38 -0.96
N SER A 204 6.34 -7.92 -0.43
CA SER A 204 6.00 -6.51 -0.30
C SER A 204 6.92 -5.75 0.66
N GLY A 205 7.30 -6.34 1.80
CA GLY A 205 8.27 -5.71 2.71
C GLY A 205 9.62 -5.43 2.03
N ILE A 206 10.04 -6.30 1.12
CA ILE A 206 11.31 -6.12 0.40
C ILE A 206 11.18 -5.16 -0.78
N ILE A 207 10.03 -5.15 -1.48
CA ILE A 207 9.69 -4.06 -2.41
C ILE A 207 9.78 -2.72 -1.68
N PHE A 208 9.21 -2.66 -0.48
CA PHE A 208 9.17 -1.45 0.33
C PHE A 208 10.59 -0.99 0.70
N LEU A 209 11.41 -1.88 1.27
CA LEU A 209 12.81 -1.59 1.60
C LEU A 209 13.64 -1.12 0.40
N ASN A 210 13.51 -1.79 -0.75
CA ASN A 210 14.21 -1.37 -1.97
C ASN A 210 13.78 0.02 -2.42
N THR A 211 12.49 0.32 -2.30
CA THR A 211 11.94 1.61 -2.70
C THR A 211 12.37 2.71 -1.74
N ILE A 212 12.33 2.47 -0.44
CA ILE A 212 12.81 3.40 0.60
C ILE A 212 14.30 3.69 0.40
N ASN A 213 15.10 2.69 0.04
CA ASN A 213 16.51 2.92 -0.29
C ASN A 213 16.67 3.88 -1.48
N VAL A 214 15.85 3.73 -2.52
CA VAL A 214 15.82 4.68 -3.66
C VAL A 214 15.44 6.08 -3.20
N LEU A 215 14.36 6.20 -2.41
CA LEU A 215 13.91 7.49 -1.86
C LEU A 215 14.99 8.16 -1.00
N THR A 216 15.69 7.39 -0.16
CA THR A 216 16.76 7.88 0.70
C THR A 216 17.93 8.43 -0.11
N ILE A 217 18.28 7.79 -1.23
CA ILE A 217 19.33 8.29 -2.14
C ILE A 217 18.90 9.63 -2.77
N LEU A 218 17.61 9.77 -3.09
CA LEU A 218 17.03 10.94 -3.76
C LEU A 218 16.48 11.99 -2.79
N LYS A 219 16.94 11.98 -1.52
CA LYS A 219 16.38 12.81 -0.44
C LYS A 219 16.31 14.30 -0.78
N SER A 220 17.31 14.84 -1.49
CA SER A 220 17.33 16.25 -1.94
C SER A 220 16.12 16.60 -2.80
N LYS A 221 15.80 15.77 -3.81
CA LYS A 221 14.64 15.95 -4.69
C LYS A 221 13.30 15.73 -3.98
N ILE A 222 13.29 14.98 -2.88
CA ILE A 222 12.10 14.84 -2.05
C ILE A 222 11.80 16.15 -1.33
N GLU A 223 12.83 16.89 -0.91
CA GLU A 223 12.66 18.21 -0.28
C GLU A 223 11.94 19.21 -1.20
N ASP A 224 12.16 19.12 -2.51
CA ASP A 224 11.43 19.93 -3.49
C ASP A 224 9.93 19.58 -3.49
N ILE A 225 9.56 18.28 -3.49
CA ILE A 225 8.17 17.81 -3.38
C ILE A 225 7.51 18.33 -2.08
N LYS A 226 8.27 18.33 -0.99
CA LYS A 226 7.81 18.79 0.33
C LYS A 226 7.54 20.29 0.32
N GLU A 227 8.34 21.08 -0.38
CA GLU A 227 8.10 22.51 -0.56
C GLU A 227 6.78 22.77 -1.32
N TYR A 228 6.50 22.02 -2.40
CA TYR A 228 5.20 22.09 -3.09
C TYR A 228 4.04 21.67 -2.19
N SER A 229 4.21 20.59 -1.42
CA SER A 229 3.20 20.10 -0.47
C SER A 229 2.89 21.16 0.58
N LYS A 230 3.93 21.76 1.19
CA LYS A 230 3.78 22.81 2.19
C LYS A 230 3.03 24.03 1.65
N LYS A 231 3.33 24.45 0.41
CA LYS A 231 2.69 25.60 -0.24
C LYS A 231 1.21 25.38 -0.55
N ILE A 232 0.81 24.15 -0.92
CA ILE A 232 -0.53 23.86 -1.46
C ILE A 232 -1.43 23.16 -0.41
N LEU A 233 -0.85 22.27 0.39
CA LEU A 233 -1.53 21.39 1.33
C LEU A 233 -1.32 21.78 2.82
N GLY A 234 -0.37 22.66 3.15
CA GLY A 234 0.04 22.97 4.54
C GLY A 234 1.19 22.06 5.02
N GLU A 235 1.67 22.15 6.27
CA GLU A 235 2.76 21.28 6.80
C GLU A 235 2.25 19.88 7.21
N PRO A 236 2.68 18.78 6.53
CA PRO A 236 2.24 17.44 6.92
C PRO A 236 3.39 16.41 6.84
N ASP A 237 4.64 16.84 7.06
CA ASP A 237 5.80 16.14 6.47
C ASP A 237 6.66 15.34 7.48
N ASP A 238 6.40 15.49 8.78
CA ASP A 238 6.98 14.62 9.80
C ASP A 238 6.55 13.16 9.61
N LEU A 239 5.36 12.95 9.06
CA LEU A 239 4.81 11.64 8.68
C LEU A 239 5.76 10.84 7.78
N PHE A 240 6.41 11.50 6.83
CA PHE A 240 7.29 10.83 5.88
C PHE A 240 8.60 10.38 6.53
N LYS A 241 9.18 11.26 7.35
CA LYS A 241 10.42 10.96 8.08
C LYS A 241 10.20 9.78 9.04
N ILE A 242 9.10 9.84 9.79
CA ILE A 242 8.80 8.81 10.78
C ILE A 242 8.50 7.46 10.11
N ARG A 243 7.73 7.44 9.02
CA ARG A 243 7.43 6.20 8.30
C ARG A 243 8.69 5.55 7.70
N ILE A 244 9.67 6.32 7.25
CA ILE A 244 10.98 5.78 6.83
C ILE A 244 11.76 5.16 8.01
N GLU A 245 11.68 5.77 9.19
CA GLU A 245 12.43 5.35 10.38
C GLU A 245 11.79 4.13 11.06
N GLU A 246 10.46 4.08 11.18
CA GLU A 246 9.73 3.01 11.87
C GLU A 246 9.32 1.83 10.97
N GLU A 247 9.01 2.02 9.67
CA GLU A 247 8.77 0.83 8.82
C GLU A 247 10.06 0.02 8.59
N LYS A 248 11.24 0.63 8.80
CA LYS A 248 12.48 -0.14 8.96
C LYS A 248 12.42 -1.05 10.18
N GLU A 249 11.87 -0.59 11.29
CA GLU A 249 11.66 -1.42 12.48
C GLU A 249 10.57 -2.47 12.24
N LEU A 250 9.50 -2.16 11.52
CA LEU A 250 8.41 -3.08 11.22
C LEU A 250 8.86 -4.21 10.27
N SER A 251 9.55 -3.85 9.19
CA SER A 251 10.20 -4.83 8.31
C SER A 251 11.27 -5.64 9.05
N THR A 252 12.01 -5.02 9.97
CA THR A 252 12.94 -5.71 10.86
C THR A 252 12.20 -6.68 11.79
N PHE A 253 11.09 -6.28 12.40
CA PHE A 253 10.25 -7.11 13.28
C PHE A 253 9.69 -8.34 12.55
N PHE A 254 9.26 -8.22 11.28
CA PHE A 254 8.80 -9.38 10.51
C PHE A 254 9.93 -10.26 10.02
N ILE A 255 11.05 -9.66 9.57
CA ILE A 255 12.26 -10.42 9.25
C ILE A 255 12.76 -11.15 10.51
N GLU A 256 12.69 -10.51 11.68
CA GLU A 256 13.03 -11.08 12.98
C GLU A 256 12.02 -12.12 13.42
N GLY A 257 10.72 -11.95 13.19
CA GLY A 257 9.69 -12.95 13.48
C GLY A 257 9.90 -14.22 12.65
N ILE A 258 10.20 -14.05 11.37
CA ILE A 258 10.56 -15.18 10.49
C ILE A 258 11.90 -15.77 10.88
N LYS A 259 12.91 -14.94 11.17
CA LYS A 259 14.18 -15.43 11.71
C LYS A 259 13.95 -16.19 13.01
N THR A 260 13.07 -15.74 13.89
CA THR A 260 12.76 -16.40 15.16
C THR A 260 12.03 -17.72 14.92
N GLU A 261 11.06 -17.77 14.01
CA GLU A 261 10.43 -19.04 13.58
C GLU A 261 11.47 -20.00 12.99
N ILE A 262 12.39 -19.49 12.18
CA ILE A 262 13.47 -20.25 11.54
C ILE A 262 14.56 -20.69 12.54
N GLU A 263 14.94 -19.83 13.47
CA GLU A 263 15.93 -20.02 14.53
C GLU A 263 15.36 -20.96 15.61
N SER A 264 14.04 -20.94 15.84
CA SER A 264 13.36 -21.97 16.64
C SER A 264 13.46 -23.37 16.02
N ILE A 265 13.77 -23.44 14.72
CA ILE A 265 14.07 -24.67 13.96
C ILE A 265 15.61 -24.84 13.79
N ASN A 266 16.42 -23.95 14.36
CA ASN A 266 17.88 -23.89 14.29
C ASN A 266 18.45 -23.85 12.86
N VAL A 267 17.85 -23.02 12.00
CA VAL A 267 18.18 -22.93 10.57
C VAL A 267 19.20 -21.81 10.31
N GLN A 268 20.27 -22.12 9.58
CA GLN A 268 21.38 -21.20 9.28
C GLN A 268 20.94 -19.98 8.45
N LYS A 269 21.55 -18.80 8.68
CA LYS A 269 21.29 -17.55 7.92
C LYS A 269 21.34 -17.71 6.39
N GLU A 270 22.27 -18.52 5.88
CA GLU A 270 22.39 -18.79 4.45
C GLU A 270 21.16 -19.52 3.88
N ILE A 271 20.51 -20.37 4.70
CA ILE A 271 19.26 -21.03 4.36
C ILE A 271 18.12 -20.01 4.32
N VAL A 272 18.10 -19.04 5.23
CA VAL A 272 17.12 -17.92 5.22
C VAL A 272 17.26 -17.07 3.96
N ASP A 273 18.49 -16.68 3.62
CA ASP A 273 18.77 -15.89 2.43
C ASP A 273 18.39 -16.66 1.15
N ASN A 274 18.64 -17.98 1.12
CA ASN A 274 18.18 -18.84 0.04
C ASN A 274 16.66 -18.97 0.00
N TYR A 275 16.01 -19.08 1.16
CA TYR A 275 14.55 -19.13 1.26
C TYR A 275 13.93 -17.85 0.70
N CYS A 276 14.37 -16.67 1.14
CA CYS A 276 13.95 -15.40 0.58
C CYS A 276 14.19 -15.36 -0.94
N LYS A 277 15.37 -15.76 -1.43
CA LYS A 277 15.66 -15.84 -2.88
C LYS A 277 14.70 -16.77 -3.62
N ILE A 278 14.31 -17.91 -3.05
CA ILE A 278 13.32 -18.83 -3.63
C ILE A 278 11.96 -18.15 -3.75
N PHE A 279 11.51 -17.44 -2.71
CA PHE A 279 10.27 -16.66 -2.78
C PHE A 279 10.35 -15.57 -3.85
N PHE A 280 11.45 -14.80 -3.92
CA PHE A 280 11.62 -13.81 -5.00
C PHE A 280 11.49 -14.42 -6.38
N LYS A 281 12.08 -15.60 -6.61
CA LYS A 281 11.99 -16.29 -7.90
C LYS A 281 10.55 -16.71 -8.26
N LYS A 282 9.66 -16.87 -7.28
CA LYS A 282 8.23 -17.15 -7.52
C LYS A 282 7.49 -15.94 -8.09
N TYR A 283 7.88 -14.73 -7.70
CA TYR A 283 7.20 -13.48 -8.05
C TYR A 283 7.91 -12.66 -9.12
N PHE A 284 9.24 -12.79 -9.22
CA PHE A 284 10.10 -12.07 -10.13
C PHE A 284 11.01 -13.02 -10.90
N THR A 285 11.18 -12.72 -12.19
CA THR A 285 12.24 -13.35 -12.99
C THR A 285 13.61 -12.82 -12.56
N GLN A 286 14.66 -13.60 -12.77
CA GLN A 286 16.04 -13.16 -12.54
C GLN A 286 16.35 -11.86 -13.30
N LYS A 287 15.90 -11.74 -14.57
CA LYS A 287 16.06 -10.52 -15.38
C LYS A 287 15.42 -9.29 -14.74
N GLN A 288 14.27 -9.43 -14.09
CA GLN A 288 13.61 -8.32 -13.38
C GLN A 288 14.42 -7.89 -12.14
N LEU A 289 14.90 -8.85 -11.34
CA LEU A 289 15.71 -8.57 -10.15
C LEU A 289 17.04 -7.90 -10.52
N GLU A 290 17.73 -8.42 -11.54
CA GLU A 290 18.95 -7.81 -12.06
C GLU A 290 18.71 -6.40 -12.60
N LYS A 291 17.55 -6.15 -13.23
CA LYS A 291 17.18 -4.83 -13.73
C LYS A 291 16.95 -3.85 -12.58
N ILE A 292 16.23 -4.24 -11.53
CA ILE A 292 16.05 -3.42 -10.32
C ILE A 292 17.41 -3.07 -9.71
N ASP A 293 18.28 -4.06 -9.49
CA ASP A 293 19.61 -3.84 -8.91
C ASP A 293 20.48 -2.90 -9.76
N LYS A 294 20.48 -3.08 -11.08
CA LYS A 294 21.18 -2.19 -12.02
C LYS A 294 20.66 -0.74 -11.92
N ILE A 295 19.35 -0.57 -11.85
CA ILE A 295 18.73 0.76 -11.71
C ILE A 295 19.19 1.41 -10.40
N ILE A 296 19.03 0.73 -9.26
CA ILE A 296 19.40 1.25 -7.93
C ILE A 296 20.88 1.63 -7.90
N LYS A 297 21.77 0.77 -8.39
CA LYS A 297 23.21 1.05 -8.49
C LYS A 297 23.51 2.26 -9.36
N SER A 298 22.76 2.45 -10.46
CA SER A 298 22.95 3.60 -11.35
C SER A 298 22.49 4.90 -10.70
N ILE A 299 21.39 4.89 -9.94
CA ILE A 299 20.91 6.06 -9.19
C ILE A 299 21.96 6.47 -8.15
N LYS A 300 22.51 5.51 -7.40
CA LYS A 300 23.60 5.76 -6.44
C LYS A 300 24.85 6.40 -7.06
N LYS A 301 25.16 6.08 -8.33
CA LYS A 301 26.33 6.63 -9.03
C LYS A 301 26.10 8.06 -9.51
N GLY A 302 24.90 8.36 -10.01
CA GLY A 302 24.56 9.69 -10.53
C GLY A 302 24.48 10.79 -9.48
N GLU A 303 24.19 10.45 -8.22
CA GLU A 303 24.19 11.41 -7.09
C GLU A 303 25.60 11.66 -6.51
N ARG A 304 26.63 10.91 -6.94
CA ARG A 304 28.03 11.09 -6.50
C ARG A 304 28.87 11.93 -7.46
N THR A 305 28.27 12.38 -8.57
CA THR A 305 28.86 13.22 -9.62
C THR A 305 28.18 14.56 -9.62
#